data_AF-A0A4Y2DS86-F1
#
_entry.id   AF-A0A4Y2DS86-F1
#
_cell.length_a   1.000
_cell.length_b   1.000
_cell.length_c   1.000
_cell.angle_alpha   90.00
_cell.angle_beta   90.00
_cell.angle_gamma   90.00
#
_symmetry.space_group_name_H-M   'P 1'
#
loop_
_entity.id
_entity.type
_entity.pdbx_description
1 polymer ?
#
loop_
_entity_poly.entity_id
_entity_poly.type
_entity_poly.pdbx_seq_one_letter_code
_entity_poly.pdbx_strand_id
1 'polypeptide(L)'
;MIWHKPKDHINDCYFYITKIKGISARSNHKIKYPNLHSAMRLVSHNDELPLPKTTENFTYGDAAVEMEIDKVESSSTSSEINYVPDINEEPHLITPEELNDLVRDLNLSIKCSELLGSRLESPPKGL
;
A
#
# COMPACT_ATOMS: atom_id res chain seq x y z
N MET A 1 -9.07 -10.09 7.37
CA MET A 1 -9.85 -10.28 6.12
C MET A 1 -8.89 -10.72 5.05
N ILE A 2 -9.34 -11.56 4.13
CA ILE A 2 -8.60 -11.96 2.94
C ILE A 2 -9.17 -11.16 1.77
N TRP A 3 -8.31 -10.51 1.01
CA TRP A 3 -8.70 -9.70 -0.14
C TRP A 3 -8.32 -10.42 -1.43
N HIS A 4 -9.26 -10.48 -2.36
CA HIS A 4 -9.10 -11.05 -3.69
C HIS A 4 -9.46 -9.99 -4.74
N LYS A 5 -9.10 -10.27 -6.00
CA LYS A 5 -9.48 -9.42 -7.13
C LYS A 5 -11.01 -9.28 -7.20
N PRO A 6 -11.55 -8.05 -7.20
CA PRO A 6 -12.98 -7.83 -7.38
C PRO A 6 -13.43 -8.32 -8.76
N LYS A 7 -14.58 -8.99 -8.82
CA LYS A 7 -15.22 -9.38 -10.07
C LYS A 7 -15.86 -8.19 -10.76
N ASP A 8 -16.67 -7.44 -10.02
CA ASP A 8 -17.45 -6.31 -10.53
C ASP A 8 -17.55 -5.17 -9.50
N HIS A 9 -17.57 -3.93 -9.97
CA HIS A 9 -17.68 -2.76 -9.10
C HIS A 9 -19.07 -2.62 -8.43
N ILE A 10 -20.13 -3.16 -9.04
CA ILE A 10 -21.50 -2.99 -8.53
C ILE A 10 -21.84 -4.05 -7.47
N ASN A 11 -21.45 -5.31 -7.74
CA ASN A 11 -21.89 -6.46 -6.95
C ASN A 11 -20.78 -7.08 -6.09
N ASP A 12 -19.52 -6.69 -6.28
CA ASP A 12 -18.37 -7.26 -5.55
C ASP A 12 -17.44 -6.17 -4.98
N CYS A 13 -17.83 -4.90 -5.02
CA CYS A 13 -17.10 -3.82 -4.36
C CYS A 13 -17.53 -3.69 -2.90
N TYR A 14 -16.62 -4.05 -1.99
CA TYR A 14 -16.83 -4.00 -0.55
C TYR A 14 -17.25 -2.61 -0.04
N PHE A 15 -16.65 -1.54 -0.57
CA PHE A 15 -16.97 -0.16 -0.18
C PHE A 15 -18.34 0.28 -0.69
N TYR A 16 -18.70 -0.10 -1.92
CA TYR A 16 -19.97 0.27 -2.53
C TYR A 16 -21.16 -0.40 -1.82
N ILE A 17 -21.00 -1.67 -1.45
CA ILE A 17 -22.07 -2.48 -0.86
C ILE A 17 -22.25 -2.16 0.64
N THR A 18 -21.18 -1.76 1.33
CA THR A 18 -21.26 -1.45 2.75
C THR A 18 -22.04 -0.15 2.97
N LYS A 19 -23.22 -0.25 3.59
CA LYS A 19 -24.08 0.89 3.89
C LYS A 19 -23.54 1.68 5.08
N ILE A 20 -22.73 2.69 4.80
CA ILE A 20 -22.15 3.60 5.80
C ILE A 20 -22.90 4.93 5.95
N LYS A 21 -23.90 5.19 5.08
CA LYS A 21 -24.66 6.45 5.12
C LYS A 21 -25.37 6.61 6.46
N GLY A 22 -25.13 7.74 7.13
CA GLY A 22 -25.71 8.05 8.45
C GLY A 22 -24.97 7.40 9.63
N ILE A 23 -23.85 6.72 9.39
CA ILE A 23 -23.01 6.19 10.46
C ILE A 23 -22.05 7.27 10.94
N SER A 24 -22.15 7.60 12.24
CA SER A 24 -21.18 8.42 12.97
C SER A 24 -20.16 7.55 13.71
N ALA A 25 -19.09 8.18 14.22
CA ALA A 25 -18.07 7.55 15.05
C ALA A 25 -18.58 6.93 16.37
N ARG A 26 -19.83 7.21 16.79
CA ARG A 26 -20.48 6.56 17.93
C ARG A 26 -21.32 5.33 17.52
N SER A 27 -21.63 5.20 16.24
CA SER A 27 -22.56 4.19 15.67
C SER A 27 -21.90 3.25 14.65
N ASN A 28 -20.60 3.37 14.46
CA ASN A 28 -19.70 2.49 13.71
C ASN A 28 -19.87 1.00 14.04
N HIS A 29 -20.21 0.63 15.28
CA HIS A 29 -20.54 -0.76 15.65
C HIS A 29 -21.77 -1.32 14.91
N LYS A 30 -22.64 -0.46 14.35
CA LYS A 30 -23.82 -0.87 13.57
C LYS A 30 -23.46 -1.22 12.12
N ILE A 31 -22.25 -0.92 11.66
CA ILE A 31 -21.83 -1.25 10.30
C ILE A 31 -21.78 -2.76 10.17
N LYS A 32 -22.61 -3.30 9.26
CA LYS A 32 -22.58 -4.70 8.88
C LYS A 32 -21.77 -4.85 7.61
N TYR A 33 -20.59 -5.45 7.75
CA TYR A 33 -19.73 -5.75 6.61
C TYR A 33 -20.14 -7.07 5.96
N PRO A 34 -20.49 -7.08 4.65
CA PRO A 34 -20.84 -8.30 3.94
C PRO A 34 -19.62 -9.21 3.80
N ASN A 35 -19.86 -10.52 3.68
CA ASN A 35 -18.82 -11.48 3.32
C ASN A 35 -18.83 -11.62 1.80
N LEU A 36 -17.88 -11.00 1.11
CA LEU A 36 -17.79 -11.00 -0.36
C LEU A 36 -16.67 -11.92 -0.82
N HIS A 37 -16.73 -12.35 -2.08
CA HIS A 37 -15.65 -13.14 -2.67
C HIS A 37 -14.36 -12.31 -2.80
N SER A 38 -14.49 -11.01 -3.10
CA SER A 38 -13.36 -10.06 -3.11
C SER A 38 -12.83 -9.71 -1.72
N ALA A 39 -13.63 -9.86 -0.67
CA ALA A 39 -13.31 -9.40 0.68
C ALA A 39 -13.94 -10.36 1.70
N MET A 40 -13.27 -11.48 1.92
CA MET A 40 -13.76 -12.57 2.74
C MET A 40 -13.26 -12.44 4.18
N ARG A 41 -14.11 -12.79 5.13
CA ARG A 41 -13.70 -12.89 6.54
C ARG A 41 -12.70 -14.02 6.72
N LEU A 42 -11.80 -13.84 7.68
CA LEU A 42 -10.92 -14.92 8.09
C LEU A 42 -11.78 -16.03 8.70
N VAL A 43 -11.44 -17.27 8.39
CA VAL A 43 -12.02 -18.45 9.02
C VAL A 43 -11.44 -18.56 10.42
N SER A 44 -12.27 -18.84 11.43
CA SER A 44 -11.78 -19.09 12.78
C SER A 44 -10.92 -20.33 12.80
N HIS A 45 -9.73 -20.23 13.38
CA HIS A 45 -8.91 -21.40 13.66
C HIS A 45 -9.63 -22.29 14.68
N ASN A 46 -9.58 -23.59 14.45
CA ASN A 46 -10.05 -24.65 15.32
C ASN A 46 -9.05 -25.81 15.23
N ASP A 47 -9.25 -26.90 15.98
CA ASP A 47 -8.33 -28.04 15.96
C ASP A 47 -8.13 -28.65 14.56
N GLU A 48 -9.11 -28.50 13.65
CA GLU A 48 -9.04 -28.93 12.24
C GLU A 48 -8.26 -27.95 11.34
N LEU A 49 -8.17 -26.67 11.72
CA LEU A 49 -7.46 -25.60 11.01
C LEU A 49 -6.42 -24.94 11.94
N PRO A 50 -5.37 -25.68 12.34
CA PRO A 50 -4.37 -25.17 13.27
C PRO A 50 -3.68 -23.93 12.70
N LEU A 51 -3.21 -23.06 13.61
CA LEU A 51 -2.41 -21.91 13.22
C LEU A 51 -1.17 -22.38 12.44
N PRO A 52 -0.79 -21.68 11.35
CA PRO A 52 0.48 -21.94 10.72
C PRO A 52 1.59 -21.76 11.76
N LYS A 53 2.40 -22.79 11.95
CA LYS A 53 3.57 -22.70 12.84
C LYS A 53 4.61 -21.84 12.15
N THR A 54 5.17 -20.87 12.88
CA THR A 54 6.30 -20.07 12.41
C THR A 54 7.46 -21.02 12.12
N THR A 55 7.98 -21.00 10.89
CA THR A 55 9.19 -21.76 10.55
C THR A 55 10.38 -21.13 11.26
N GLU A 56 10.96 -21.85 12.21
CA GLU A 56 12.07 -21.41 13.08
C GLU A 56 13.40 -21.26 12.31
N ASN A 57 13.41 -21.66 11.03
CA ASN A 57 14.59 -21.78 10.18
C ASN A 57 14.47 -20.96 8.88
N PHE A 58 14.09 -19.67 8.95
CA PHE A 58 14.38 -18.74 7.85
C PHE A 58 15.81 -18.21 8.02
N THR A 59 16.80 -19.06 7.75
CA THR A 59 18.16 -18.62 7.49
C THR A 59 18.19 -17.89 6.15
N TYR A 60 18.49 -16.59 6.17
CA TYR A 60 18.98 -15.86 5.00
C TYR A 60 20.34 -16.47 4.63
N GLY A 61 20.32 -17.52 3.81
CA GLY A 61 21.49 -18.31 3.49
C GLY A 61 21.51 -18.63 2.01
N ASP A 62 22.31 -17.84 1.29
CA ASP A 62 23.09 -18.26 0.12
C ASP A 62 22.38 -19.16 -0.90
N ALA A 63 21.60 -18.53 -1.78
CA ALA A 63 21.25 -19.11 -3.07
C ALA A 63 22.06 -18.40 -4.15
N ALA A 64 23.38 -18.59 -4.12
CA ALA A 64 24.19 -18.50 -5.33
C ALA A 64 23.73 -19.57 -6.32
N VAL A 65 22.63 -19.30 -7.02
CA VAL A 65 22.34 -19.96 -8.29
C VAL A 65 23.00 -19.08 -9.34
N GLU A 66 24.24 -19.42 -9.67
CA GLU A 66 24.94 -18.94 -10.87
C GLU A 66 24.06 -19.24 -12.09
N MET A 67 23.21 -18.29 -12.45
CA MET A 67 22.48 -18.32 -13.71
C MET A 67 23.30 -17.47 -14.67
N GLU A 68 24.11 -18.12 -15.50
CA GLU A 68 24.75 -17.48 -16.66
C GLU A 68 23.63 -16.90 -17.53
N ILE A 69 23.47 -15.58 -17.47
CA ILE A 69 22.59 -14.84 -18.37
C ILE A 69 23.48 -14.22 -19.43
N ASP A 70 23.50 -14.91 -20.56
CA ASP A 70 24.15 -14.46 -21.79
C ASP A 70 23.63 -13.07 -22.17
N LYS A 71 24.59 -12.19 -22.47
CA LYS A 71 24.38 -10.78 -22.76
C LYS A 71 23.53 -10.62 -24.03
N VAL A 72 22.28 -10.19 -23.91
CA VAL A 72 21.50 -9.71 -25.06
C VAL A 72 20.82 -8.38 -24.76
N GLU A 73 21.16 -7.44 -25.61
CA GLU A 73 20.75 -6.05 -25.71
C GLU A 73 19.26 -5.91 -26.10
N SER A 74 18.60 -4.95 -25.44
CA SER A 74 17.44 -4.15 -25.91
C SER A 74 16.27 -4.86 -26.60
N SER A 75 15.12 -4.95 -25.90
CA SER A 75 13.83 -4.56 -26.49
C SER A 75 12.72 -4.48 -25.43
N SER A 76 12.03 -3.34 -25.39
CA SER A 76 10.89 -3.03 -24.53
C SER A 76 9.79 -4.09 -24.60
N THR A 77 9.46 -4.76 -23.50
CA THR A 77 8.12 -5.30 -23.22
C THR A 77 7.96 -5.55 -21.72
N SER A 78 7.08 -4.77 -21.08
CA SER A 78 6.31 -5.08 -19.87
C SER A 78 6.84 -6.23 -18.99
N SER A 79 7.82 -5.94 -18.14
CA SER A 79 8.22 -6.82 -17.03
C SER A 79 7.78 -6.20 -15.71
N GLU A 80 7.14 -7.00 -14.85
CA GLU A 80 6.89 -6.68 -13.45
C GLU A 80 8.23 -6.33 -12.80
N ILE A 81 8.49 -5.03 -12.64
CA ILE A 81 9.66 -4.55 -11.92
C ILE A 81 9.44 -4.94 -10.46
N ASN A 82 10.10 -6.00 -10.01
CA ASN A 82 10.24 -6.27 -8.59
C ASN A 82 10.92 -5.06 -7.96
N TYR A 83 10.17 -4.28 -7.18
CA TYR A 83 10.71 -3.13 -6.47
C TYR A 83 11.72 -3.65 -5.44
N VAL A 84 13.01 -3.43 -5.72
CA VAL A 84 14.09 -3.63 -4.77
C VAL A 84 14.30 -2.27 -4.09
N PRO A 85 13.96 -2.11 -2.80
CA PRO A 85 14.24 -0.87 -2.10
C PRO A 85 15.76 -0.67 -2.05
N ASP A 86 16.24 0.43 -2.64
CA ASP A 86 17.61 0.84 -2.45
C ASP A 86 17.77 1.34 -1.01
N ILE A 87 18.40 0.51 -0.19
CA ILE A 87 18.65 0.79 1.23
C ILE A 87 19.66 1.93 1.45
N ASN A 88 20.25 2.49 0.38
CA ASN A 88 21.24 3.55 0.44
C ASN A 88 20.74 4.91 -0.08
N GLU A 89 19.50 5.01 -0.57
CA GLU A 89 18.98 6.30 -1.04
C GLU A 89 18.57 7.20 0.13
N GLU A 90 19.21 8.37 0.22
CA GLU A 90 18.78 9.45 1.11
C GLU A 90 17.34 9.86 0.75
N PRO A 91 16.46 10.09 1.73
CA PRO A 91 15.09 10.49 1.44
C PRO A 91 15.07 11.75 0.57
N HIS A 92 14.28 11.69 -0.50
CA HIS A 92 14.09 12.84 -1.38
C HIS A 92 13.55 14.04 -0.60
N LEU A 93 14.35 15.10 -0.52
CA LEU A 93 13.94 16.36 0.10
C LEU A 93 13.26 17.23 -0.95
N ILE A 94 11.99 17.55 -0.72
CA ILE A 94 11.20 18.40 -1.63
C ILE A 94 11.79 19.82 -1.61
N THR A 95 12.12 20.32 -2.80
CA THR A 95 12.57 21.70 -2.98
C THR A 95 11.39 22.68 -3.05
N PRO A 96 11.60 23.99 -2.77
CA PRO A 96 10.53 24.98 -2.89
C PRO A 96 9.92 25.08 -4.30
N GLU A 97 10.71 24.80 -5.34
CA GLU A 97 10.24 24.81 -6.74
C GLU A 97 9.28 23.64 -7.00
N GLU A 98 9.65 22.43 -6.59
CA GLU A 98 8.78 21.25 -6.68
C GLU A 98 7.50 21.42 -5.86
N LEU A 99 7.58 22.08 -4.70
CA LEU A 99 6.40 22.40 -3.91
C LEU A 99 5.44 23.33 -4.67
N ASN A 100 5.96 24.35 -5.36
CA ASN A 100 5.14 25.24 -6.17
C ASN A 100 4.51 24.52 -7.36
N ASP A 101 5.26 23.64 -8.02
CA ASP A 101 4.74 22.82 -9.10
C ASP A 101 3.62 21.91 -8.61
N LEU A 102 3.79 21.25 -7.46
CA LEU A 102 2.75 20.43 -6.82
C LEU A 102 1.49 21.23 -6.49
N VAL A 103 1.65 22.45 -5.97
CA VAL A 103 0.50 23.33 -5.66
C VAL A 103 -0.29 23.67 -6.93
N ARG A 104 0.41 23.90 -8.05
CA ARG A 104 -0.21 24.20 -9.35
C ARG A 104 -0.85 22.97 -9.98
N ASP A 105 -0.15 21.84 -10.00
CA ASP A 105 -0.58 20.60 -10.65
C ASP A 105 -1.81 20.00 -9.95
N LEU A 106 -1.86 20.10 -8.63
CA LEU A 106 -3.00 19.66 -7.83
C LEU A 106 -4.09 20.73 -7.67
N ASN A 107 -3.88 21.93 -8.24
CA ASN A 107 -4.78 23.08 -8.17
C ASN A 107 -5.25 23.37 -6.73
N LEU A 108 -4.30 23.41 -5.78
CA LEU A 108 -4.60 23.56 -4.36
C LEU A 108 -5.05 24.98 -4.02
N SER A 109 -6.03 25.09 -3.12
CA SER A 109 -6.35 26.37 -2.49
C SER A 109 -5.22 26.81 -1.55
N ILE A 110 -5.09 28.12 -1.30
CA ILE A 110 -4.05 28.71 -0.44
C ILE A 110 -3.97 28.01 0.93
N LYS A 111 -5.11 27.73 1.56
CA LYS A 111 -5.14 27.04 2.87
C LYS A 111 -4.60 25.60 2.80
N CYS A 112 -4.82 24.93 1.68
CA CYS A 112 -4.33 23.57 1.47
C CYS A 112 -2.83 23.55 1.15
N SER A 113 -2.33 24.53 0.38
CA SER A 113 -0.90 24.65 0.08
C SER A 113 -0.08 25.04 1.33
N GLU A 114 -0.62 25.91 2.18
CA GLU A 114 0.00 26.24 3.48
C GLU A 114 0.09 25.00 4.39
N LEU A 115 -1.02 24.26 4.52
CA LEU A 115 -1.05 23.03 5.31
C LEU A 115 -0.09 21.97 4.77
N LEU A 116 0.03 21.87 3.44
CA LEU A 116 0.99 20.99 2.77
C LEU A 116 2.42 21.39 3.15
N GLY A 117 2.78 22.67 3.02
CA GLY A 117 4.09 23.20 3.40
C GLY A 117 4.44 22.88 4.85
N SER A 118 3.52 23.14 5.79
CA SER A 118 3.76 22.86 7.22
C SER A 118 3.96 21.37 7.55
N ARG A 119 3.45 20.45 6.72
CA ARG A 119 3.66 19.01 6.90
C ARG A 119 4.96 18.51 6.30
N LEU A 120 5.41 19.18 5.24
CA LEU A 120 6.65 18.85 4.53
C LEU A 120 7.88 19.50 5.18
N GLU A 121 7.69 20.57 5.96
CA GLU A 121 8.74 21.16 6.77
C GLU A 121 9.24 20.15 7.81
N SER A 122 10.43 19.60 7.57
CA SER A 122 11.12 18.74 8.53
C SER A 122 11.46 19.56 9.79
N PRO A 123 11.42 18.98 11.00
CA PRO A 123 11.82 19.69 12.21
C PRO A 123 13.27 20.19 12.09
N PRO A 124 13.60 21.37 12.65
CA PRO A 124 14.95 21.89 12.59
C PRO A 124 15.92 20.87 13.17
N LYS A 125 16.93 20.50 12.38
CA LYS A 125 18.04 19.65 12.84
C LYS A 125 18.61 20.30 14.09
N GLY A 126 18.44 19.63 15.24
CA GLY A 126 18.96 20.10 16.52
C GLY A 126 20.47 20.31 16.43
N LEU A 127 20.91 21.45 16.93
CA LEU A 127 22.31 21.82 17.17
C LEU A 127 23.01 20.82 18.09
#